data_AF-A0A519ZYV6-F1
#
_entry.id   AF-A0A519ZYV6-F1
#
_cell.length_a   1.000
_cell.length_b   1.000
_cell.length_c   1.000
_cell.angle_alpha   90.00
_cell.angle_beta   90.00
_cell.angle_gamma   90.00
#
_symmetry.space_group_name_H-M   'P 1'
#
loop_
_entity.id
_entity.type
_entity.pdbx_description
1 polymer ?
#
loop_
_entity_poly.entity_id
_entity_poly.type
_entity_poly.pdbx_seq_one_letter_code
_entity_poly.pdbx_strand_id
1 'polypeptide(L)'
;MKRNKILFGLVALCLAFGLVISVSAFKSKKDVHQYQYISSSTLAADILDISNWQEVDANTPSCGEAGALVCRYEYEGEMSDFQDFLEDSGTTASLINTNAIAKKQ
;
A
#
# COMPACT_ATOMS: atom_id res chain seq x y z
N MET A 1 -43.52 32.44 20.74
CA MET A 1 -42.78 32.00 19.52
C MET A 1 -41.24 32.10 19.64
N LYS A 2 -40.61 31.75 20.78
CA LYS A 2 -39.13 31.85 20.94
C LYS A 2 -38.39 30.51 21.10
N ARG A 3 -39.07 29.40 21.44
CA ARG A 3 -38.44 28.09 21.70
C ARG A 3 -38.03 27.30 20.43
N ASN A 4 -38.72 27.48 19.30
CA ASN A 4 -38.47 26.68 18.10
C ASN A 4 -37.18 27.08 17.35
N LYS A 5 -36.67 28.30 17.53
CA LYS A 5 -35.46 28.78 16.83
C LYS A 5 -34.18 28.17 17.38
N ILE A 6 -34.16 27.78 18.66
CA ILE A 6 -33.00 27.18 19.33
C ILE A 6 -32.85 25.70 18.92
N LEU A 7 -33.97 24.99 18.75
CA LEU A 7 -33.97 23.57 18.36
C LEU A 7 -33.39 23.36 16.95
N PHE A 8 -33.72 24.25 16.00
CA PHE A 8 -33.16 24.20 14.64
C PHE A 8 -31.66 24.53 14.61
N GLY A 9 -31.20 25.47 15.43
CA GLY A 9 -29.77 25.78 15.55
C GLY A 9 -28.95 24.63 16.15
N LEU A 10 -29.51 23.92 17.13
CA LEU A 10 -28.85 22.79 17.77
C LEU A 10 -28.75 21.57 16.82
N VAL A 11 -29.80 21.29 16.04
CA VAL A 11 -29.80 20.21 15.03
C VAL A 11 -28.78 20.50 13.92
N ALA A 12 -28.70 21.74 13.43
CA ALA A 12 -27.69 22.15 12.45
C ALA A 12 -26.26 22.01 13.00
N LEU A 13 -26.06 22.32 14.29
CA LEU A 13 -24.78 22.16 14.97
C LEU A 13 -24.39 20.67 15.08
N CYS A 14 -25.32 19.80 15.47
CA CYS A 14 -25.08 18.36 15.55
C CYS A 14 -24.80 17.72 14.19
N LEU A 15 -25.43 18.19 13.11
CA LEU A 15 -25.15 17.72 11.76
C LEU A 15 -23.76 18.18 11.27
N ALA A 16 -23.35 19.41 11.59
CA ALA A 16 -22.03 19.93 11.24
C ALA A 16 -20.90 19.18 11.99
N PHE A 17 -21.06 18.90 13.27
CA PHE A 17 -20.07 18.10 14.03
C PHE A 17 -20.13 16.60 13.69
N GLY A 18 -21.31 16.06 13.40
CA GLY A 18 -21.46 14.65 12.98
C GLY A 18 -20.76 14.34 11.66
N LEU A 19 -20.78 15.27 10.70
CA LEU A 19 -20.09 15.14 9.40
C LEU A 19 -18.56 15.15 9.52
N VAL A 20 -18.00 15.91 10.48
CA VAL A 20 -16.54 15.97 10.69
C VAL A 20 -16.02 14.68 11.35
N ILE A 21 -16.86 14.01 12.15
CA ILE A 21 -16.51 12.74 12.79
C ILE A 21 -16.68 11.55 11.82
N SER A 22 -17.64 11.60 10.90
CA SER A 22 -17.87 10.51 9.96
C SER A 22 -16.73 10.35 8.92
N VAL A 23 -16.08 11.43 8.47
CA VAL A 23 -14.96 11.32 7.50
C VAL A 23 -13.69 10.70 8.11
N SER A 24 -13.51 10.73 9.43
CA SER A 24 -12.33 10.14 10.09
C SER A 24 -12.44 8.62 10.28
N ALA A 25 -13.64 8.05 10.16
CA ALA A 25 -13.89 6.62 10.36
C ALA A 25 -13.76 5.77 9.07
N PHE A 26 -13.56 6.41 7.91
CA PHE A 26 -13.38 5.74 6.61
C PHE A 26 -11.93 5.73 6.14
N LYS A 27 -10.95 5.68 7.04
CA LYS A 27 -9.61 5.23 6.64
C LYS A 27 -9.72 3.72 6.39
N SER A 28 -10.06 3.36 5.16
CA SER A 28 -9.95 1.97 4.69
C SER A 28 -8.51 1.54 4.96
N LYS A 29 -8.33 0.56 5.85
CA LYS A 29 -7.06 -0.17 5.91
C LYS A 29 -6.92 -0.85 4.55
N LYS A 30 -5.80 -0.65 3.87
CA LYS A 30 -5.54 -1.43 2.68
C LYS A 30 -5.07 -2.81 3.14
N ASP A 31 -5.40 -3.83 2.37
CA ASP A 31 -4.92 -5.17 2.65
C ASP A 31 -3.41 -5.24 2.39
N VAL A 32 -2.73 -6.13 3.11
CA VAL A 32 -1.29 -6.36 2.95
C VAL A 32 -1.10 -7.49 1.94
N HIS A 33 -0.44 -7.18 0.83
CA HIS A 33 -0.19 -8.09 -0.28
C HIS A 33 1.31 -8.44 -0.38
N GLN A 34 1.60 -9.60 -0.98
CA GLN A 34 2.97 -10.01 -1.30
C GLN A 34 3.20 -9.93 -2.81
N TYR A 35 4.26 -9.23 -3.19
CA TYR A 35 4.71 -9.12 -4.57
C TYR A 35 6.01 -9.89 -4.74
N GLN A 36 6.03 -10.79 -5.73
CA GLN A 36 7.19 -11.57 -6.11
C GLN A 36 7.86 -10.94 -7.32
N TYR A 37 9.17 -10.72 -7.21
CA TYR A 37 10.00 -10.28 -8.32
C TYR A 37 10.31 -11.47 -9.23
N ILE A 38 9.88 -11.43 -10.50
CA ILE A 38 9.98 -12.57 -11.44
C ILE A 38 11.22 -12.52 -12.32
N SER A 39 11.83 -11.34 -12.51
CA SER A 39 13.06 -11.19 -13.30
C SER A 39 14.30 -11.67 -12.56
N SER A 40 15.33 -12.08 -13.28
CA SER A 40 16.67 -12.41 -12.75
C SER A 40 17.64 -11.22 -12.80
N SER A 41 17.19 -10.07 -13.30
CA SER A 41 18.02 -8.88 -13.40
C SER A 41 18.28 -8.23 -12.05
N THR A 42 19.49 -7.73 -11.85
CA THR A 42 19.87 -6.93 -10.68
C THR A 42 19.90 -5.44 -10.99
N LEU A 43 19.49 -5.02 -12.20
CA LEU A 43 19.47 -3.62 -12.60
C LEU A 43 18.37 -2.88 -11.83
N ALA A 44 18.68 -1.67 -11.39
CA ALA A 44 17.72 -0.86 -10.63
C ALA A 44 16.44 -0.55 -11.44
N ALA A 45 16.58 -0.30 -12.74
CA ALA A 45 15.44 -0.05 -13.63
C ALA A 45 14.49 -1.26 -13.68
N ASP A 46 15.03 -2.48 -13.74
CA ASP A 46 14.22 -3.69 -13.82
C ASP A 46 13.53 -4.00 -12.48
N ILE A 47 14.15 -3.67 -11.35
CA ILE A 47 13.55 -3.83 -10.02
C ILE A 47 12.40 -2.84 -9.81
N LEU A 48 12.49 -1.65 -10.40
CA LEU A 48 11.46 -0.60 -10.32
C LEU A 48 10.39 -0.73 -11.42
N ASP A 49 10.54 -1.68 -12.34
CA ASP A 49 9.55 -1.93 -13.39
C ASP A 49 8.49 -2.92 -12.90
N ILE A 50 7.24 -2.46 -12.79
CA ILE A 50 6.08 -3.25 -12.35
C ILE A 50 5.88 -4.53 -13.19
N SER A 51 6.30 -4.55 -14.46
CA SER A 51 6.18 -5.72 -15.33
C SER A 51 7.03 -6.92 -14.86
N ASN A 52 8.01 -6.66 -14.00
CA ASN A 52 8.84 -7.69 -13.36
C ASN A 52 8.30 -8.14 -11.99
N TRP A 53 7.07 -7.78 -11.65
CA TRP A 53 6.42 -8.15 -10.39
C TRP A 53 5.10 -8.89 -10.62
N GLN A 54 4.80 -9.81 -9.71
CA GLN A 54 3.56 -10.56 -9.69
C GLN A 54 3.04 -10.66 -8.26
N GLU A 55 1.74 -10.45 -8.07
CA GLU A 55 1.10 -10.70 -6.78
C GLU A 55 1.05 -12.21 -6.51
N VAL A 56 1.42 -12.60 -5.29
CA VAL A 56 1.44 -14.00 -4.86
C VAL A 56 0.73 -14.15 -3.52
N ASP A 57 0.21 -15.34 -3.27
CA ASP A 57 -0.39 -15.69 -1.99
C ASP A 57 0.63 -16.35 -1.04
N ALA A 58 0.18 -16.61 0.20
CA ALA A 58 0.99 -17.28 1.21
C ALA A 58 1.32 -18.76 0.87
N ASN A 59 0.57 -19.38 -0.05
CA ASN A 59 0.78 -20.77 -0.45
C ASN A 59 1.75 -20.91 -1.62
N THR A 60 2.06 -19.81 -2.30
CA THR A 60 3.00 -19.77 -3.42
C THR A 60 4.37 -20.22 -2.91
N PRO A 61 5.09 -21.13 -3.61
CA PRO A 61 6.41 -21.58 -3.20
C PRO A 61 7.46 -20.46 -3.11
N SER A 62 8.53 -20.70 -2.35
CA SER A 62 9.68 -19.79 -2.28
C SER A 62 10.25 -19.52 -3.68
N CYS A 63 10.71 -18.29 -3.92
CA CYS A 63 11.09 -17.78 -5.23
C CYS A 63 12.58 -17.98 -5.59
N GLY A 64 13.21 -19.02 -5.01
CA GLY A 64 14.56 -19.47 -5.34
C GLY A 64 15.46 -19.71 -4.13
N GLU A 65 16.75 -19.90 -4.42
CA GLU A 65 17.82 -20.03 -3.43
C GLU A 65 18.18 -18.68 -2.81
N ALA A 66 18.52 -18.66 -1.52
CA ALA A 66 18.81 -17.43 -0.79
C ALA A 66 20.01 -16.66 -1.39
N GLY A 67 19.82 -15.35 -1.59
CA GLY A 67 20.83 -14.44 -2.16
C GLY A 67 20.64 -12.98 -1.76
N ALA A 68 21.04 -12.06 -2.64
CA ALA A 68 21.03 -10.61 -2.38
C ALA A 68 19.90 -9.86 -3.10
N LEU A 69 19.36 -10.43 -4.18
CA LEU A 69 18.31 -9.83 -5.00
C LEU A 69 16.94 -10.02 -4.34
N VAL A 70 16.05 -9.04 -4.45
CA VAL A 70 14.68 -9.17 -3.97
C VAL A 70 13.96 -10.33 -4.64
N CYS A 71 13.26 -11.09 -3.82
CA CYS A 71 12.48 -12.24 -4.23
C CYS A 71 11.01 -11.97 -3.91
N ARG A 72 10.72 -11.54 -2.67
CA ARG A 72 9.40 -11.07 -2.24
C ARG A 72 9.49 -9.76 -1.49
N TYR A 73 8.47 -8.95 -1.69
CA TYR A 73 8.26 -7.68 -1.02
C TYR A 73 6.82 -7.60 -0.50
N GLU A 74 6.64 -7.11 0.72
CA GLU A 74 5.32 -6.94 1.33
C GLU A 74 4.91 -5.47 1.23
N TYR A 75 3.68 -5.22 0.78
CA TYR A 75 3.19 -3.86 0.58
C TYR A 75 1.71 -3.74 0.93
N GLU A 76 1.34 -2.64 1.57
CA GLU A 76 -0.04 -2.31 1.93
C GLU A 76 -0.71 -1.57 0.77
N GLY A 77 -1.40 -2.32 -0.09
CA GLY A 77 -2.07 -1.80 -1.28
C GLY A 77 -2.11 -2.80 -2.42
N GLU A 78 -2.94 -2.51 -3.42
CA GLU A 78 -3.09 -3.34 -4.62
C GLU A 78 -1.95 -3.06 -5.64
N MET A 79 -1.91 -3.83 -6.73
CA MET A 79 -0.82 -3.75 -7.72
C MET A 79 -0.60 -2.33 -8.28
N SER A 80 -1.69 -1.56 -8.48
CA SER A 80 -1.58 -0.17 -8.91
C SER A 80 -0.93 0.73 -7.86
N ASP A 81 -1.24 0.53 -6.57
CA ASP A 81 -0.61 1.29 -5.49
C ASP A 81 0.88 0.91 -5.34
N PHE A 82 1.21 -0.35 -5.61
CA PHE A 82 2.58 -0.82 -5.62
C PHE A 82 3.36 -0.24 -6.80
N GLN A 83 2.74 -0.13 -7.99
CA GLN A 83 3.31 0.58 -9.12
C GLN A 83 3.63 2.04 -8.79
N ASP A 84 2.67 2.77 -8.20
CA ASP A 84 2.89 4.16 -7.77
C ASP A 84 4.07 4.26 -6.79
N PHE A 85 4.22 3.28 -5.89
CA PHE A 85 5.35 3.19 -5.00
C PHE A 85 6.68 2.94 -5.73
N LEU A 86 6.73 2.06 -6.72
CA LEU A 86 7.94 1.80 -7.53
C LEU A 86 8.36 3.03 -8.35
N GLU A 87 7.39 3.81 -8.82
CA GLU A 87 7.61 5.03 -9.62
C GLU A 87 7.92 6.28 -8.75
N ASP A 88 7.75 6.19 -7.43
CA ASP A 88 8.07 7.28 -6.51
C ASP A 88 9.57 7.59 -6.50
N SER A 89 9.91 8.88 -6.56
CA SER A 89 11.29 9.36 -6.60
C SER A 89 12.14 9.00 -5.37
N GLY A 90 11.50 8.68 -4.24
CA GLY A 90 12.15 8.21 -3.02
C GLY A 90 12.37 6.69 -3.00
N THR A 91 11.70 5.94 -3.88
CA THR A 91 11.85 4.50 -3.98
C THR A 91 13.08 4.14 -4.79
N THR A 92 13.91 3.28 -4.22
CA THR A 92 15.14 2.82 -4.86
C THR A 92 15.21 1.30 -4.84
N ALA A 93 15.89 0.70 -5.81
CA ALA A 93 16.16 -0.73 -5.79
C ALA A 93 16.90 -1.17 -4.50
N SER A 94 17.73 -0.28 -3.92
CA SER A 94 18.37 -0.54 -2.63
C SER A 94 17.35 -0.64 -1.48
N LEU A 95 16.36 0.25 -1.44
CA LEU A 95 15.28 0.21 -0.46
C LEU A 95 14.51 -1.11 -0.57
N ILE A 96 14.14 -1.50 -1.79
CA ILE A 96 13.40 -2.74 -2.06
C ILE A 96 14.21 -3.97 -1.65
N ASN A 97 15.46 -4.08 -2.10
CA ASN A 97 16.35 -5.19 -1.75
C ASN A 97 16.64 -5.27 -0.25
N THR A 98 16.69 -4.14 0.45
CA THR A 98 16.96 -4.10 1.90
C THR A 98 15.75 -4.55 2.71
N ASN A 99 14.55 -4.14 2.31
CA ASN A 99 13.30 -4.45 3.01
C ASN A 99 12.56 -5.66 2.44
N ALA A 100 13.17 -6.38 1.50
CA ALA A 100 12.64 -7.63 0.97
C ALA A 100 12.42 -8.67 2.08
N ILE A 101 11.24 -9.28 2.12
CA ILE A 101 10.91 -10.35 3.07
C ILE A 101 11.55 -11.70 2.68
N ALA A 102 11.89 -11.86 1.40
CA ALA A 102 12.68 -12.97 0.90
C ALA A 102 13.62 -12.49 -0.19
N LYS A 103 14.77 -13.17 -0.33
CA LYS A 103 15.81 -12.83 -1.31
C LYS A 103 16.22 -14.05 -2.14
N LYS A 104 16.65 -13.80 -3.38
CA LYS A 104 17.15 -14.78 -4.33
C LYS A 104 18.54 -14.42 -4.85
N GLN A 105 19.20 -15.40 -5.46
CA GLN A 105 20.49 -15.23 -6.13
C GLN A 105 20.37 -14.48 -7.46
#